data_AF-A0A944WJ61-F1
#
_entry.id   AF-A0A944WJ61-F1
#
_cell.length_a   1.000
_cell.length_b   1.000
_cell.length_c   1.000
_cell.angle_alpha   90.00
_cell.angle_beta   90.00
_cell.angle_gamma   90.00
#
_symmetry.space_group_name_H-M   'P 1'
#
loop_
_entity.id
_entity.type
_entity.pdbx_description
1 polymer ?
#
loop_
_entity_poly.entity_id
_entity_poly.type
_entity_poly.pdbx_seq_one_letter_code
_entity_poly.pdbx_strand_id
1 'polypeptide(L)'
;MNDNESKYYSIEEIRKFQERGVQVLDSSSVFISRDVEPENILPGCIIHPCSRISGAKTQIHSSAHIGVSGPATIENSWIGENAIVGNLGPVTLKDTVVGPQTILGSGVAENAVFLGKETMINDFTTGFGFRVRKGSLYEEDSSSA
;
A
#
# COMPACT_ATOMS: atom_id res chain seq x y z
N MET A 1 16.54 11.24 29.01
CA MET A 1 15.52 11.48 27.98
C MET A 1 14.59 10.29 28.01
N ASN A 2 13.47 10.45 28.71
CA ASN A 2 12.36 9.50 28.67
C ASN A 2 11.62 9.76 27.36
N ASP A 3 11.51 8.76 26.49
CA ASP A 3 10.26 8.02 26.35
C ASP A 3 10.41 6.98 25.24
N ASN A 4 10.11 5.74 25.61
CA ASN A 4 10.08 4.58 24.76
C ASN A 4 8.82 4.68 23.87
N GLU A 5 8.77 5.67 22.98
CA GLU A 5 7.65 5.83 22.06
C GLU A 5 7.55 4.57 21.19
N SER A 6 6.41 3.89 21.29
CA SER A 6 6.10 2.74 20.45
C SER A 6 6.32 3.11 18.98
N LYS A 7 7.11 2.30 18.25
CA LYS A 7 7.36 2.46 16.82
C LYS A 7 6.07 2.62 15.99
N TYR A 8 4.98 2.01 16.45
CA TYR A 8 3.68 2.03 15.78
C TYR A 8 2.65 2.84 16.56
N TYR A 9 1.68 3.40 15.84
CA TYR A 9 0.46 3.93 16.42
C TYR A 9 -0.26 2.85 17.22
N SER A 10 -0.79 3.22 18.38
CA SER A 10 -1.66 2.39 19.20
C SER A 10 -3.03 2.20 18.55
N ILE A 11 -3.79 1.21 19.02
CA ILE A 11 -5.16 0.95 18.54
C ILE A 11 -6.06 2.19 18.67
N GLU A 12 -5.92 2.94 19.77
CA GLU A 12 -6.67 4.17 20.00
C GLU A 12 -6.28 5.30 19.03
N GLU A 13 -5.00 5.37 18.63
CA GLU A 13 -4.56 6.32 17.60
C GLU A 13 -5.03 5.90 16.21
N ILE A 14 -5.05 4.59 15.90
CA ILE A 14 -5.60 4.05 14.65
C ILE A 14 -7.08 4.44 14.47
N ARG A 15 -7.86 4.52 15.56
CA ARG A 15 -9.26 5.00 15.49
C ARG A 15 -9.38 6.41 14.91
N LYS A 16 -8.39 7.29 15.12
CA LYS A 16 -8.39 8.64 14.53
C LYS A 16 -8.25 8.61 13.00
N PHE A 17 -7.58 7.60 12.45
CA PHE A 17 -7.56 7.37 11.00
C PHE A 17 -8.95 6.95 10.51
N GLN A 18 -9.63 6.08 11.28
CA GLN A 18 -10.99 5.63 10.97
C GLN A 18 -12.01 6.78 11.02
N GLU A 19 -11.92 7.67 12.00
CA GLU A 19 -12.74 8.89 12.11
C GLU A 19 -12.56 9.82 10.91
N ARG A 20 -11.37 9.85 10.32
CA ARG A 20 -11.08 10.60 9.10
C ARG A 20 -11.61 9.92 7.83
N GLY A 21 -12.08 8.68 7.91
CA GLY A 21 -12.65 7.93 6.79
C GLY A 21 -11.75 6.80 6.24
N VAL A 22 -10.64 6.48 6.88
CA VAL A 22 -9.78 5.34 6.52
C VAL A 22 -10.39 4.04 7.04
N GLN A 23 -10.60 3.05 6.18
CA GLN A 23 -11.21 1.78 6.58
C GLN A 23 -10.15 0.77 7.01
N VAL A 24 -9.80 0.78 8.29
CA VAL A 24 -8.96 -0.27 8.89
C VAL A 24 -9.86 -1.42 9.35
N LEU A 25 -9.75 -2.59 8.69
CA LEU A 25 -10.66 -3.72 8.94
C LEU A 25 -10.39 -4.43 10.28
N ASP A 26 -9.13 -4.48 10.71
CA ASP A 26 -8.74 -5.01 12.02
C ASP A 26 -7.56 -4.20 12.59
N SER A 27 -7.89 -3.25 13.46
CA SER A 27 -6.91 -2.37 14.10
C SER A 27 -5.92 -3.11 15.01
N SER A 28 -6.17 -4.37 15.38
CA SER A 28 -5.26 -5.16 16.22
C SER A 28 -4.14 -5.84 15.43
N SER A 29 -4.30 -6.00 14.11
CA SER A 29 -3.32 -6.65 13.24
C SER A 29 -2.70 -5.73 12.18
N VAL A 30 -3.22 -4.52 12.02
CA VAL A 30 -2.63 -3.48 11.16
C VAL A 30 -1.61 -2.66 11.95
N PHE A 31 -0.41 -2.51 11.40
CA PHE A 31 0.67 -1.75 12.01
C PHE A 31 1.05 -0.57 11.12
N ILE A 32 0.80 0.64 11.60
CA ILE A 32 1.21 1.89 10.96
C ILE A 32 2.28 2.54 11.83
N SER A 33 3.46 2.78 11.26
CA SER A 33 4.60 3.36 11.96
C SER A 33 4.41 4.87 12.16
N ARG A 34 4.93 5.41 13.27
CA ARG A 34 4.80 6.85 13.63
C ARG A 34 5.51 7.79 12.66
N ASP A 35 6.39 7.26 11.82
CA ASP A 35 7.03 8.03 10.76
C ASP A 35 6.09 8.28 9.57
N VAL A 36 4.92 7.64 9.50
CA VAL A 36 3.90 7.89 8.48
C VAL A 36 2.92 8.94 9.00
N GLU A 37 3.00 10.15 8.45
CA GLU A 37 2.07 11.23 8.82
C GLU A 37 0.61 10.81 8.53
N PRO A 38 -0.34 11.04 9.46
CA PRO A 38 -1.73 10.65 9.26
C PRO A 38 -2.33 11.22 7.97
N GLU A 39 -1.97 12.44 7.60
CA GLU A 39 -2.43 13.16 6.41
C GLU A 39 -2.08 12.43 5.11
N ASN A 40 -1.03 11.60 5.12
CA ASN A 40 -0.60 10.81 3.97
C ASN A 40 -1.48 9.58 3.70
N ILE A 41 -2.36 9.22 4.63
CA ILE A 41 -3.36 8.16 4.44
C ILE A 41 -4.71 8.84 4.25
N LEU A 42 -5.16 8.87 2.99
CA LEU A 42 -6.35 9.59 2.58
C LEU A 42 -7.63 8.81 2.92
N PRO A 43 -8.76 9.51 3.13
CA PRO A 43 -10.06 8.87 3.37
C PRO A 43 -10.48 7.96 2.23
N GLY A 44 -11.25 6.92 2.57
CA GLY A 44 -11.81 5.97 1.61
C GLY A 44 -10.89 4.83 1.22
N CYS A 45 -9.60 4.86 1.58
CA CYS A 45 -8.74 3.69 1.42
C CYS A 45 -9.12 2.58 2.41
N ILE A 46 -8.85 1.33 2.03
CA ILE A 46 -9.13 0.14 2.82
C ILE A 46 -7.82 -0.56 3.14
N ILE A 47 -7.56 -0.75 4.43
CA ILE A 47 -6.37 -1.45 4.92
C ILE A 47 -6.82 -2.76 5.56
N HIS A 48 -6.45 -3.87 4.91
CA HIS A 48 -6.77 -5.21 5.35
C HIS A 48 -5.85 -5.69 6.48
N PRO A 49 -6.29 -6.71 7.25
CA PRO A 49 -5.54 -7.28 8.37
C PRO A 49 -4.09 -7.65 7.99
N CYS A 50 -3.20 -7.63 8.99
CA CYS A 50 -1.78 -7.99 8.86
C CYS A 50 -0.93 -7.07 7.95
N SER A 51 -1.46 -5.93 7.53
CA SER A 51 -0.71 -4.92 6.76
C SER A 51 0.28 -4.14 7.64
N ARG A 52 1.47 -3.88 7.12
CA ARG A 52 2.54 -3.11 7.76
C ARG A 52 2.92 -1.92 6.89
N ILE A 53 2.72 -0.70 7.41
CA ILE A 53 2.88 0.55 6.68
C ILE A 53 3.91 1.40 7.43
N SER A 54 4.96 1.85 6.73
CA SER A 54 6.07 2.58 7.34
C SER A 54 6.78 3.52 6.37
N GLY A 55 7.62 4.41 6.89
CA GLY A 55 8.45 5.30 6.09
C GLY A 55 7.79 6.64 5.82
N ALA A 56 8.51 7.73 6.10
CA ALA A 56 8.03 9.10 6.01
C ALA A 56 7.55 9.55 4.63
N LYS A 57 7.90 8.82 3.57
CA LYS A 57 7.46 9.09 2.20
C LYS A 57 6.20 8.31 1.81
N THR A 58 5.70 7.43 2.68
CA THR A 58 4.55 6.59 2.34
C THR A 58 3.28 7.40 2.25
N GLN A 59 2.56 7.25 1.15
CA GLN A 59 1.25 7.86 0.90
C GLN A 59 0.30 6.80 0.35
N ILE A 60 -0.95 6.82 0.82
CA ILE A 60 -2.01 5.90 0.41
C ILE A 60 -3.23 6.75 0.05
N HIS A 61 -3.58 6.77 -1.23
CA HIS A 61 -4.64 7.60 -1.77
C HIS A 61 -6.03 6.95 -1.66
N SER A 62 -7.05 7.77 -1.88
CA SER A 62 -8.46 7.39 -1.75
C SER A 62 -8.81 6.13 -2.54
N SER A 63 -9.68 5.29 -1.97
CA SER A 63 -10.14 4.03 -2.56
C SER A 63 -9.05 2.99 -2.85
N ALA A 64 -7.79 3.21 -2.44
CA ALA A 64 -6.76 2.18 -2.54
C ALA A 64 -7.05 1.02 -1.58
N HIS A 65 -6.81 -0.21 -2.02
CA HIS A 65 -7.00 -1.43 -1.23
C HIS A 65 -5.65 -2.06 -0.93
N ILE A 66 -5.32 -2.18 0.35
CA ILE A 66 -4.03 -2.66 0.82
C ILE A 66 -4.18 -4.02 1.49
N GLY A 67 -3.53 -5.04 0.94
CA GLY A 67 -3.43 -6.37 1.54
C GLY A 67 -4.66 -7.24 1.36
N VAL A 68 -5.36 -7.14 0.22
CA VAL A 68 -6.68 -7.75 -0.01
C VAL A 68 -6.72 -9.25 0.30
N SER A 69 -5.78 -10.02 -0.26
CA SER A 69 -5.73 -11.48 -0.15
C SER A 69 -4.50 -11.97 0.62
N GLY A 70 -3.78 -11.06 1.29
CA GLY A 70 -2.57 -11.39 2.04
C GLY A 70 -1.89 -10.17 2.64
N PRO A 71 -0.89 -10.36 3.53
CA PRO A 71 -0.24 -9.25 4.20
C PRO A 71 0.51 -8.36 3.21
N ALA A 72 0.28 -7.05 3.29
CA ALA A 72 1.04 -6.05 2.55
C ALA A 72 2.11 -5.42 3.46
N THR A 73 3.34 -5.30 2.96
CA THR A 73 4.40 -4.51 3.60
C THR A 73 4.73 -3.33 2.69
N ILE A 74 4.52 -2.12 3.17
CA ILE A 74 4.69 -0.87 2.41
C ILE A 74 5.69 0.02 3.15
N GLU A 75 6.80 0.36 2.48
CA GLU A 75 7.86 1.21 3.00
C GLU A 75 8.21 2.30 1.98
N ASN A 76 8.17 3.57 2.40
CA ASN A 76 8.50 4.74 1.56
C ASN A 76 7.86 4.72 0.16
N SER A 77 6.61 4.28 0.06
CA SER A 77 5.97 4.01 -1.23
C SER A 77 4.70 4.84 -1.43
N TRP A 78 4.42 5.22 -2.66
CA TRP A 78 3.25 6.01 -3.04
C TRP A 78 2.21 5.09 -3.68
N ILE A 79 1.00 5.02 -3.11
CA ILE A 79 -0.10 4.19 -3.60
C ILE A 79 -1.21 5.08 -4.11
N GLY A 80 -1.45 5.05 -5.41
CA GLY A 80 -2.41 5.87 -6.12
C GLY A 80 -3.86 5.43 -5.91
N GLU A 81 -4.78 6.29 -6.36
CA GLU A 81 -6.21 6.09 -6.19
C GLU A 81 -6.70 4.80 -6.85
N ASN A 82 -7.60 4.09 -6.18
CA ASN A 82 -8.17 2.82 -6.64
C ASN A 82 -7.13 1.71 -6.93
N ALA A 83 -5.87 1.88 -6.52
CA ALA A 83 -4.87 0.83 -6.67
C ALA A 83 -5.19 -0.35 -5.72
N ILE A 84 -4.95 -1.56 -6.20
CA ILE A 84 -5.17 -2.79 -5.44
C ILE A 84 -3.82 -3.47 -5.22
N VAL A 85 -3.40 -3.58 -3.96
CA VAL A 85 -2.13 -4.16 -3.57
C VAL A 85 -2.37 -5.49 -2.85
N GLY A 86 -1.80 -6.57 -3.36
CA GLY A 86 -1.93 -7.90 -2.74
C GLY A 86 -3.23 -8.62 -3.10
N ASN A 87 -3.71 -8.44 -4.34
CA ASN A 87 -4.97 -9.04 -4.79
C ASN A 87 -4.92 -10.58 -4.83
N LEU A 88 -3.73 -11.17 -5.01
CA LEU A 88 -3.53 -12.63 -5.10
C LEU A 88 -2.70 -13.20 -3.95
N GLY A 89 -2.28 -12.39 -2.97
CA GLY A 89 -1.44 -12.84 -1.87
C GLY A 89 -0.56 -11.74 -1.28
N PRO A 90 0.54 -12.11 -0.57
CA PRO A 90 1.40 -11.16 0.09
C PRO A 90 2.16 -10.27 -0.90
N VAL A 91 2.32 -9.00 -0.53
CA VAL A 91 3.10 -8.03 -1.33
C VAL A 91 4.07 -7.27 -0.45
N THR A 92 5.28 -7.02 -0.96
CA THR A 92 6.24 -6.07 -0.38
C THR A 92 6.57 -4.97 -1.39
N LEU A 93 6.33 -3.73 -1.00
CA LEU A 93 6.66 -2.53 -1.76
C LEU A 93 7.65 -1.70 -0.95
N LYS A 94 8.78 -1.38 -1.56
CA LYS A 94 9.78 -0.49 -0.96
C LYS A 94 10.21 0.56 -1.98
N ASP A 95 10.18 1.82 -1.59
CA ASP A 95 10.56 2.93 -2.48
C ASP A 95 9.85 2.83 -3.85
N THR A 96 8.56 2.46 -3.85
CA THR A 96 7.81 2.13 -5.06
C THR A 96 6.67 3.09 -5.28
N VAL A 97 6.45 3.50 -6.53
CA VAL A 97 5.27 4.26 -6.93
C VAL A 97 4.30 3.30 -7.62
N VAL A 98 3.08 3.21 -7.09
CA VAL A 98 1.97 2.42 -7.63
C VAL A 98 0.93 3.40 -8.14
N GLY A 99 0.88 3.60 -9.45
CA GLY A 99 -0.02 4.51 -10.13
C GLY A 99 -1.50 4.20 -9.91
N PRO A 100 -2.41 5.14 -10.22
CA PRO A 100 -3.85 4.93 -10.10
C PRO A 100 -4.31 3.66 -10.81
N GLN A 101 -5.32 2.99 -10.24
CA GLN A 101 -5.92 1.76 -10.77
C GLN A 101 -4.96 0.57 -10.97
N THR A 102 -3.68 0.67 -10.58
CA THR A 102 -2.72 -0.44 -10.66
C THR A 102 -3.22 -1.62 -9.83
N ILE A 103 -3.18 -2.82 -10.41
CA ILE A 103 -3.55 -4.06 -9.69
C ILE A 103 -2.32 -4.95 -9.58
N LEU A 104 -1.83 -5.11 -8.35
CA LEU A 104 -0.70 -5.96 -8.02
C LEU A 104 -1.19 -7.27 -7.39
N GLY A 105 -0.81 -8.39 -8.01
CA GLY A 105 -1.14 -9.73 -7.53
C GLY A 105 -0.44 -10.09 -6.22
N SER A 106 0.70 -10.77 -6.30
CA SER A 106 1.49 -11.21 -5.15
C SER A 106 2.97 -11.16 -5.54
N GLY A 107 3.84 -10.56 -4.72
CA GLY A 107 5.22 -10.36 -5.13
C GLY A 107 5.95 -9.20 -4.46
N VAL A 108 7.06 -8.79 -5.07
CA VAL A 108 7.96 -7.77 -4.54
C VAL A 108 8.35 -6.75 -5.60
N ALA A 109 8.28 -5.47 -5.23
CA ALA A 109 8.87 -4.37 -5.97
C ALA A 109 9.73 -3.52 -5.02
N GLU A 110 10.91 -3.13 -5.49
CA GLU A 110 11.79 -2.21 -4.79
C GLU A 110 12.34 -1.19 -5.78
N ASN A 111 12.26 0.10 -5.47
CA ASN A 111 12.72 1.19 -6.35
C ASN A 111 12.16 1.03 -7.76
N ALA A 112 10.83 1.02 -7.88
CA ALA A 112 10.13 0.80 -9.14
C ALA A 112 8.95 1.77 -9.27
N VAL A 113 8.51 1.98 -10.50
CA VAL A 113 7.36 2.83 -10.81
C VAL A 113 6.39 2.06 -11.69
N PHE A 114 5.13 2.00 -11.29
CA PHE A 114 4.00 1.61 -12.12
C PHE A 114 3.20 2.88 -12.40
N LEU A 115 3.06 3.31 -13.65
CA LEU A 115 2.39 4.58 -13.96
C LEU A 115 0.88 4.55 -13.70
N GLY A 116 0.28 3.37 -13.75
CA GLY A 116 -1.15 3.19 -13.50
C GLY A 116 -1.84 2.46 -14.62
N LYS A 117 -3.16 2.52 -14.57
CA LYS A 117 -4.05 2.04 -15.63
C LYS A 117 -5.07 3.12 -15.96
N GLU A 118 -5.29 3.31 -17.25
CA GLU A 118 -6.38 4.12 -17.80
C GLU A 118 -7.46 3.20 -18.39
N THR A 119 -7.08 2.02 -18.85
CA THR A 119 -7.99 1.04 -19.44
C THR A 119 -8.06 -0.26 -18.63
N MET A 120 -9.23 -0.89 -18.65
CA MET A 120 -9.46 -2.18 -17.99
C MET A 120 -9.30 -3.37 -18.95
N ILE A 121 -8.46 -3.23 -19.99
CA ILE A 121 -8.23 -4.30 -20.98
C ILE A 121 -7.55 -5.52 -20.33
N ASN A 122 -6.62 -5.27 -19.42
CA ASN A 122 -5.94 -6.29 -18.62
C ASN A 122 -6.34 -6.15 -17.16
N ASP A 123 -6.74 -7.24 -16.53
CA ASP A 123 -7.19 -7.26 -15.12
C ASP A 123 -6.06 -6.97 -14.13
N PHE A 124 -4.81 -7.28 -14.47
CA PHE A 124 -3.65 -7.14 -13.57
C PHE A 124 -2.48 -6.42 -14.25
N THR A 125 -1.82 -5.54 -13.51
CA THR A 125 -0.50 -5.00 -13.90
C THR A 125 0.59 -6.05 -13.64
N THR A 126 0.47 -6.79 -12.54
CA THR A 126 1.36 -7.92 -12.21
C THR A 126 0.58 -9.09 -11.63
N GLY A 127 0.97 -10.31 -12.00
CA GLY A 127 0.36 -11.55 -11.54
C GLY A 127 0.92 -12.08 -10.21
N PHE A 128 0.85 -13.40 -10.02
CA PHE A 128 1.38 -14.07 -8.85
C PHE A 128 2.90 -14.29 -8.94
N GLY A 129 3.63 -14.06 -7.85
CA GLY A 129 5.07 -14.26 -7.76
C GLY A 129 5.91 -13.20 -8.48
N PHE A 130 5.38 -12.00 -8.74
CA PHE A 130 6.11 -10.98 -9.46
C PHE A 130 7.36 -10.53 -8.69
N ARG A 131 8.41 -10.18 -9.44
CA ARG A 131 9.62 -9.56 -8.90
C ARG A 131 10.11 -8.48 -9.84
N VAL A 132 9.83 -7.22 -9.50
CA VAL A 132 10.26 -6.08 -10.31
C VAL A 132 11.70 -5.72 -9.95
N ARG A 133 12.53 -5.49 -10.98
CA ARG A 133 13.93 -5.09 -10.80
C ARG A 133 13.99 -3.62 -10.39
N LYS A 134 14.99 -3.26 -9.59
CA LYS A 134 15.22 -1.87 -9.20
C LYS A 134 15.48 -1.01 -10.44
N GLY A 135 14.91 0.19 -10.46
CA GLY A 135 14.96 1.11 -11.58
C GLY A 135 14.01 0.78 -12.73
N SER A 136 13.11 -0.21 -12.58
CA SER A 136 12.11 -0.51 -13.61
C SER A 136 10.93 0.46 -13.58
N LEU A 137 10.46 0.80 -14.78
CA LEU A 137 9.25 1.56 -15.04
C LEU A 137 8.28 0.67 -15.82
N TYR A 138 7.06 0.58 -15.32
CA TYR A 138 5.91 0.00 -15.99
C TYR A 138 5.08 1.15 -16.53
N GLU A 139 5.05 1.28 -17.86
CA GLU A 139 4.22 2.26 -18.57
C GLU A 139 2.73 2.04 -18.24
N GLU A 140 1.92 3.03 -18.56
CA GLU A 140 0.48 2.94 -18.40
C GLU A 140 -0.10 1.71 -19.12
N ASP A 141 -1.02 1.02 -18.45
CA ASP A 141 -1.67 -0.21 -18.91
C ASP A 141 -0.73 -1.40 -19.20
N SER A 142 0.57 -1.27 -18.90
CA SER A 142 1.50 -2.39 -19.01
C SER A 142 1.07 -3.53 -18.08
N SER A 143 1.25 -4.75 -18.57
CA SER A 143 0.93 -5.96 -17.82
C SER A 143 2.04 -6.97 -18.00
N SER A 144 2.49 -7.53 -16.88
CA SER A 144 3.33 -8.72 -16.83
C SER A 144 2.63 -9.87 -16.08
N ALA A 145 1.30 -9.85 -16.07
CA ALA A 145 0.46 -10.86 -15.42
C ALA A 145 0.18 -12.05 -16.33
#